data_AF-A0AA36FZF4-F1
#
_entry.id   AF-A0AA36FZF4-F1
#
_cell.length_a   1.000
_cell.length_b   1.000
_cell.length_c   1.000
_cell.angle_alpha   90.00
_cell.angle_beta   90.00
_cell.angle_gamma   90.00
#
_symmetry.space_group_name_H-M   'P 1'
#
loop_
_entity.id
_entity.type
_entity.pdbx_description
1 polymer ?
#
loop_
_entity_poly.entity_id
_entity_poly.type
_entity_poly.pdbx_seq_one_letter_code
_entity_poly.pdbx_strand_id
1 'polypeptide(L)' 'MCFKSYVRRDHDGDNSHTETRDCGDPNSGRCFQDTGCSGPGSNKICCCSGDLCNSAPNSVSLSLTLIATILVARFVCL' A
#
# COMPACT_ATOMS: atom_id res chain seq x y z
N MET A 1 -12.47 -10.41 -0.27
CA MET A 1 -11.82 -9.39 0.60
C MET A 1 -10.34 -9.70 0.65
N CYS A 2 -9.47 -8.69 0.69
CA CYS A 2 -8.03 -8.86 0.82
C CYS A 2 -7.55 -8.16 2.10
N PHE A 3 -6.45 -8.63 2.68
CA PHE A 3 -5.78 -7.93 3.77
C PHE A 3 -4.29 -7.74 3.52
N LYS A 4 -3.75 -6.76 4.23
CA LYS A 4 -2.34 -6.41 4.28
C LYS A 4 -1.97 -6.03 5.71
N SER A 5 -1.01 -6.69 6.33
CA SER A 5 -0.54 -6.33 7.67
C SER A 5 0.92 -5.91 7.66
N TYR A 6 1.24 -4.94 8.51
CA TYR A 6 2.58 -4.45 8.75
C TYR A 6 2.97 -4.83 10.17
N VAL A 7 4.12 -5.47 10.33
CA VAL A 7 4.72 -5.77 11.63
C VAL A 7 6.11 -5.18 11.64
N ARG A 8 6.33 -4.25 12.56
CA ARG A 8 7.62 -3.59 12.72
C ARG A 8 8.65 -4.59 13.24
N ARG A 9 9.86 -4.56 12.68
CA ARG A 9 11.01 -5.34 13.15
C ARG A 9 11.90 -4.39 13.95
N ASP A 10 11.56 -4.16 15.21
CA ASP A 10 12.36 -3.30 16.08
C ASP A 10 13.61 -4.08 16.55
N HIS A 11 14.73 -3.95 15.83
CA HIS A 11 16.05 -4.33 16.32
C HIS A 11 17.06 -3.25 15.91
N ASP A 12 17.74 -2.66 16.90
CA ASP A 12 18.87 -1.73 16.74
C ASP A 12 18.72 -0.61 15.69
N GLY A 13 17.65 0.19 15.79
CA GLY A 13 17.48 1.39 14.95
C GLY A 13 17.02 1.11 13.52
N ASP A 14 16.73 -0.15 13.17
CA ASP A 14 16.11 -0.51 11.92
C ASP A 14 14.62 -0.09 11.90
N ASN A 15 14.25 0.75 10.94
CA ASN A 15 12.86 1.18 10.70
C ASN A 15 12.13 0.26 9.71
N SER A 16 12.68 -0.92 9.45
CA SER A 16 12.08 -1.92 8.59
C SER A 16 10.80 -2.51 9.18
N HIS A 17 9.94 -2.95 8.29
CA HIS A 17 8.72 -3.68 8.63
C HIS A 17 8.60 -4.91 7.74
N THR A 18 8.04 -5.97 8.31
CA THR A 18 7.57 -7.12 7.53
C THR A 18 6.15 -6.83 7.06
N GLU A 19 5.92 -7.03 5.78
CA GLU A 19 4.64 -6.86 5.14
C GLU A 19 4.07 -8.23 4.77
N THR A 20 2.85 -8.53 5.23
CA THR A 20 2.14 -9.77 4.87
C THR A 20 0.89 -9.40 4.09
N ARG A 21 0.63 -10.11 2.99
CA ARG A 21 -0.56 -9.94 2.15
C ARG A 21 -1.23 -11.28 2.00
N ASP A 22 -2.55 -11.30 2.14
CA ASP A 22 -3.32 -12.52 1.93
C ASP A 22 -4.78 -12.18 1.62
N CYS A 23 -5.55 -13.22 1.29
CA CYS A 23 -6.99 -13.17 1.25
C CYS A 23 -7.53 -12.91 2.66
N GLY A 24 -8.56 -12.06 2.76
CA GLY A 24 -9.32 -11.90 4.01
C GLY A 24 -9.95 -13.25 4.38
N ASP A 25 -9.64 -13.75 5.57
CA ASP A 25 -10.20 -14.99 6.08
C ASP A 25 -11.32 -14.65 7.08
N PRO A 26 -12.59 -14.93 6.74
CA PRO A 26 -13.69 -14.76 7.67
C PRO A 26 -13.46 -15.54 8.97
N ASN A 27 -12.94 -16.77 8.95
CA ASN A 27 -12.79 -17.59 10.16
C ASN A 27 -11.76 -17.06 11.15
N SER A 28 -10.80 -16.25 10.69
CA SER A 28 -9.78 -15.63 11.55
C SER A 28 -10.21 -14.30 12.19
N GLY A 29 -11.41 -13.80 11.87
CA GLY A 29 -11.90 -12.48 12.30
C GLY A 29 -11.23 -11.30 11.59
N ARG A 30 -10.34 -11.55 10.62
CA ARG A 30 -9.61 -10.50 9.90
C ARG A 30 -10.37 -10.08 8.64
N CYS A 31 -10.75 -8.80 8.59
CA CYS A 31 -11.40 -8.16 7.44
C CYS A 31 -12.78 -8.74 7.08
N PHE A 32 -13.67 -8.85 8.08
CA PHE A 32 -15.02 -9.40 7.89
C PHE A 32 -16.02 -8.41 7.26
N GLN A 33 -15.85 -7.10 7.45
CA GLN A 33 -16.81 -6.10 6.95
C GLN A 33 -16.19 -4.73 6.63
N ASP A 34 -15.15 -4.32 7.33
CA ASP A 34 -14.59 -2.97 7.17
C ASP A 34 -13.43 -2.91 6.18
N THR A 35 -13.45 -1.87 5.34
CA THR A 35 -12.29 -1.39 4.57
C THR A 35 -11.55 -0.32 5.38
N GLY A 36 -10.22 -0.32 5.32
CA GLY A 36 -9.39 0.61 6.07
C GLY A 36 -8.30 -0.06 6.89
N CYS A 37 -7.49 0.75 7.58
CA CYS A 37 -6.36 0.29 8.38
C CYS A 37 -6.65 0.45 9.87
N SER A 38 -6.39 -0.60 10.65
CA SER A 38 -6.53 -0.60 12.11
C SER A 38 -5.26 -1.12 12.78
N GLY A 39 -4.85 -0.50 13.88
CA GLY A 39 -3.70 -0.91 14.69
C GLY A 39 -2.79 0.25 15.12
N PRO A 40 -1.99 0.06 16.17
CA PRO A 40 -1.14 1.12 16.73
C PRO A 40 0.15 1.31 15.91
N GLY A 41 0.43 2.58 15.56
CA GLY A 41 1.70 2.98 14.94
C GLY A 41 1.99 2.26 13.62
N SER A 42 3.16 1.65 13.52
CA SER A 42 3.59 0.88 12.34
C SER A 42 3.00 -0.55 12.30
N ASN A 43 2.40 -1.01 13.41
CA ASN A 43 1.77 -2.33 13.50
C ASN A 43 0.28 -2.18 13.15
N LYS A 44 -0.04 -2.28 11.86
CA LYS A 44 -1.40 -2.06 11.34
C LYS A 44 -1.83 -3.16 10.39
N ILE A 45 -3.12 -3.47 10.40
CA ILE A 45 -3.78 -4.36 9.47
C ILE A 45 -4.72 -3.51 8.61
N CYS A 46 -4.55 -3.59 7.30
CA CYS A 46 -5.34 -2.89 6.30
C CYS A 46 -6.18 -3.88 5.51
N CYS A 47 -7.48 -3.62 5.44
CA CYS A 47 -8.46 -4.40 4.71
C CYS A 47 -8.90 -3.62 3.46
N CYS A 48 -9.05 -4.31 2.34
CA CYS A 48 -9.56 -3.71 1.10
C CYS A 48 -10.42 -4.72 0.32
N SER A 49 -11.27 -4.20 -0.56
CA SER A 49 -12.12 -4.99 -1.46
C SER A 49 -11.81 -4.65 -2.91
N GLY A 50 -11.83 -5.66 -3.78
CA GLY A 50 -11.44 -5.55 -5.19
C GLY A 50 -10.18 -6.35 -5.52
N ASP A 51 -9.96 -6.60 -6.81
CA ASP A 51 -8.83 -7.38 -7.29
C ASP A 51 -7.51 -6.65 -7.05
N LEU A 52 -6.53 -7.35 -6.48
CA LEU A 52 -5.18 -6.84 -6.22
C LEU A 52 -5.13 -5.55 -5.39
N CYS A 53 -6.18 -5.21 -4.64
CA CYS A 53 -6.25 -3.96 -3.87
C CYS A 53 -5.21 -3.85 -2.74
N ASN A 54 -4.65 -4.99 -2.29
CA ASN A 54 -3.61 -5.06 -1.27
C ASN A 54 -2.19 -5.03 -1.87
N SER A 55 -2.03 -4.70 -3.15
CA SER A 55 -0.75 -4.62 -3.83
C SER A 55 0.16 -3.52 -3.26
N ALA A 56 1.47 -3.65 -3.51
CA ALA A 56 2.40 -2.56 -3.24
C ALA A 56 2.06 -1.40 -4.17
N PRO A 57 2.17 -0.14 -3.71
CA PRO A 57 2.15 0.98 -4.62
C PRO A 57 3.25 0.76 -5.67
N ASN A 58 2.85 0.76 -6.95
CA ASN A 58 3.78 0.66 -8.05
C ASN A 58 4.50 2.01 -8.20
N SER A 59 5.82 2.03 -8.06
CA SER A 59 6.67 3.21 -8.28
C SER A 59 6.62 3.75 -9.72
N VAL A 60 5.98 3.02 -10.64
CA VAL A 60 5.86 3.34 -12.07
C VAL A 60 4.96 4.56 -12.32
N SER A 61 3.99 4.82 -11.44
CA SER A 61 3.04 5.93 -11.61
C SER A 61 3.67 7.33 -11.47
N LEU A 62 4.80 7.45 -10.77
CA LEU A 62 5.49 8.73 -10.58
C LEU A 62 6.34 9.14 -11.81
N SER A 63 6.83 8.17 -12.58
CA SER A 63 7.70 8.42 -13.74
C SER A 63 6.92 8.96 -14.95
N LEU A 64 5.66 8.54 -15.13
CA LEU A 64 4.84 8.98 -16.28
C LEU A 64 4.43 10.47 -16.19
N THR A 65 4.14 10.97 -14.99
CA THR A 65 3.76 12.37 -14.76
C THR A 65 4.91 13.34 -15.00
N LEU A 66 6.14 12.96 -14.64
CA LEU A 66 7.34 13.76 -14.93
C LEU A 66 7.62 13.86 -16.43
N ILE A 67 7.47 12.76 -17.17
CA ILE A 67 7.69 12.76 -18.63
C ILE A 67 6.61 13.60 -19.34
N ALA A 68 5.34 13.45 -18.94
CA ALA A 68 4.24 14.22 -19.50
C ALA A 68 4.39 15.73 -19.26
N THR A 69 4.79 16.14 -18.04
CA THR A 69 5.01 17.56 -17.72
C THR A 69 6.18 18.16 -18.49
N ILE A 70 7.29 17.43 -18.66
CA ILE A 70 8.44 17.89 -19.47
C ILE A 70 8.06 18.05 -20.95
N LEU A 71 7.28 17.11 -21.50
CA LEU A 71 6.82 17.19 -22.88
C LEU A 71 5.87 18.38 -23.09
N VAL A 72 4.91 18.59 -22.18
CA VAL A 72 4.00 19.75 -22.26
C VAL A 72 4.77 21.07 -22.12
N ALA A 73 5.72 21.17 -21.20
CA ALA A 73 6.55 22.37 -21.04
C ALA A 73 7.37 22.68 -22.31
N ARG A 74 7.84 21.66 -23.03
CA ARG A 74 8.52 21.82 -24.33
C ARG A 74 7.60 22.36 -25.42
N PHE A 75 6.32 22.00 -25.43
CA PHE A 75 5.35 22.46 -26.43
C PHE A 75 4.73 23.82 -26.14
N VAL A 76 4.64 24.24 -24.87
CA VAL A 76 4.06 25.54 -24.48
C VAL A 76 5.04 26.71 -24.59
N CYS A 77 6.35 26.43 -24.68
CA CYS A 77 7.40 27.45 -24.84
C CYS A 77 7.99 27.55 -26.26
N LEU A 78 7.27 27.10 -27.30
CA LEU A 78 7.64 27.20 -28.72
C LEU A 78 6.60 27.99 -29.51
#